data_AF-A0A9P7KFL8-F1
#
_entry.id   AF-A0A9P7KFL8-F1
#
_cell.length_a   1.000
_cell.length_b   1.000
_cell.length_c   1.000
_cell.angle_alpha   90.00
_cell.angle_beta   90.00
_cell.angle_gamma   90.00
#
_symmetry.space_group_name_H-M   'P 1'
#
loop_
_entity.id
_entity.type
_entity.pdbx_description
1 polymer ?
#
loop_
_entity_poly.entity_id
_entity_poly.type
_entity_poly.pdbx_seq_one_letter_code
_entity_poly.pdbx_strand_id
1 'polypeptide(L)'
;MSSARLLKLAVPLVNTHGFTREALARSVLTLPGKEAHAEPLSDTAVSALFGKGDIARRTLIRAWLDSGIRHMQSSPPGATLKQVLRARLEFNEPVLHLLPEAFATLASPTNGITLLDPRPALHHVVRIADEACNATTDASLQLAWYASRGSLAAIYTASELHQLTSPTTAYDFMDSLFDGSSSLKSSLDEVSLFSSYFVKSCKGIARSSGVF
;
A
#
# COMPACT_ATOMS: atom_id res chain seq x y z
N MET A 1 15.99 -9.89 20.64
CA MET A 1 14.85 -9.87 19.70
C MET A 1 14.68 -8.48 19.13
N SER A 2 14.89 -8.27 17.82
CA SER A 2 14.70 -6.95 17.19
C SER A 2 13.25 -6.76 16.76
N SER A 3 12.65 -5.62 17.07
CA SER A 3 11.28 -5.27 16.64
C SER A 3 11.13 -5.31 15.12
N ALA A 4 12.17 -4.94 14.36
CA ALA A 4 12.16 -5.00 12.90
C ALA A 4 12.01 -6.44 12.35
N ARG A 5 12.64 -7.42 13.01
CA ARG A 5 12.53 -8.84 12.61
C ARG A 5 11.13 -9.37 12.89
N LEU A 6 10.57 -9.07 14.05
CA LEU A 6 9.20 -9.45 14.40
C LEU A 6 8.18 -8.79 13.47
N LEU A 7 8.39 -7.52 13.12
CA LEU A 7 7.53 -6.81 12.19
C LEU A 7 7.52 -7.46 10.80
N LYS A 8 8.69 -7.91 10.30
CA LYS A 8 8.78 -8.65 9.04
C LYS A 8 8.02 -9.98 9.09
N LEU A 9 8.07 -10.68 10.22
CA LEU A 9 7.34 -11.93 10.46
C LEU A 9 5.83 -11.71 10.61
N ALA A 10 5.40 -10.52 11.04
CA ALA A 10 3.99 -10.17 11.17
C ALA A 10 3.31 -9.89 9.82
N VAL A 11 4.04 -9.45 8.79
CA VAL A 11 3.50 -9.12 7.46
C VAL A 11 2.64 -10.27 6.85
N PRO A 12 3.11 -11.53 6.76
CA PRO A 12 2.29 -12.61 6.21
C PRO A 12 1.08 -12.96 7.09
N LEU A 13 1.12 -12.64 8.39
CA LEU A 13 0.01 -12.89 9.31
C LEU A 13 -1.18 -11.95 9.08
N VAL A 14 -1.01 -10.87 8.31
CA VAL A 14 -2.12 -9.98 7.92
C VAL A 14 -3.20 -10.75 7.15
N ASN A 15 -2.82 -11.75 6.35
CA ASN A 15 -3.77 -12.54 5.55
C ASN A 15 -4.79 -13.30 6.42
N THR A 16 -4.41 -13.66 7.65
CA THR A 16 -5.26 -14.44 8.57
C THR A 16 -5.77 -13.66 9.77
N HIS A 17 -5.03 -12.63 10.21
CA HIS A 17 -5.33 -11.87 11.43
C HIS A 17 -5.59 -10.38 11.16
N GLY A 18 -5.52 -9.93 9.91
CA GLY A 18 -5.72 -8.55 9.51
C GLY A 18 -4.63 -7.59 9.97
N PHE A 19 -4.83 -6.29 9.73
CA PHE A 19 -3.94 -5.22 10.19
C PHE A 19 -4.16 -4.90 11.68
N THR A 20 -3.94 -5.89 12.54
CA THR A 20 -4.30 -5.87 13.95
C THR A 20 -3.08 -6.00 14.87
N ARG A 21 -3.29 -5.68 16.15
CA ARG A 21 -2.31 -5.92 17.22
C ARG A 21 -2.08 -7.42 17.44
N GLU A 22 -3.09 -8.24 17.17
CA GLU A 22 -2.98 -9.70 17.27
C GLU A 22 -2.00 -10.28 16.24
N ALA A 23 -2.01 -9.78 15.00
CA ALA A 23 -1.03 -10.16 13.99
C ALA A 23 0.41 -9.87 14.44
N LEU A 24 0.63 -8.73 15.09
CA LEU A 24 1.93 -8.39 15.70
C LEU A 24 2.26 -9.30 16.87
N ALA A 25 1.29 -9.57 17.75
CA ALA A 25 1.47 -10.41 18.92
C ALA A 25 1.89 -11.84 18.54
N ARG A 26 1.31 -12.39 17.48
CA ARG A 26 1.60 -13.74 16.98
C ARG A 26 2.90 -13.88 16.21
N SER A 27 3.55 -12.76 15.82
CA SER A 27 4.81 -12.81 15.07
C SER A 27 5.90 -13.62 15.78
N VAL A 28 5.94 -13.62 17.11
CA VAL A 28 6.91 -14.41 17.89
C VAL A 28 6.70 -15.93 17.80
N LEU A 29 5.49 -16.38 17.47
CA LEU A 29 5.19 -17.80 17.29
C LEU A 29 5.82 -18.36 16.01
N THR A 30 6.15 -17.47 15.05
CA THR A 30 6.78 -17.84 13.77
C THR A 30 8.30 -17.86 13.83
N LEU A 31 8.88 -17.58 15.00
CA LEU A 31 10.33 -17.61 15.18
C LEU A 31 10.86 -19.04 15.09
N PRO A 32 11.98 -19.26 14.39
CA PRO A 32 12.54 -20.59 14.23
C PRO A 32 13.31 -21.07 15.48
N GLY A 33 13.28 -22.38 15.72
CA GLY A 33 14.20 -23.07 16.63
C GLY A 33 14.06 -22.66 18.09
N LYS A 34 15.21 -22.42 18.76
CA LYS A 34 15.29 -22.11 20.20
C LYS A 34 14.67 -20.75 20.59
N GLU A 35 14.35 -19.93 19.59
CA GLU A 35 13.70 -18.63 19.78
C GLU A 35 12.18 -18.71 19.64
N ALA A 36 11.62 -19.89 19.31
CA ALA A 36 10.18 -20.07 19.19
C ALA A 36 9.50 -19.80 20.54
N HIS A 37 8.53 -18.89 20.54
CA HIS A 37 7.68 -18.65 21.70
C HIS A 37 6.46 -19.57 21.65
N ALA A 38 6.01 -20.05 22.81
CA ALA A 38 4.79 -20.86 22.93
C ALA A 38 3.51 -20.00 22.93
N GLU A 39 3.63 -18.75 23.36
CA GLU A 39 2.50 -17.84 23.54
C GLU A 39 2.74 -16.51 22.78
N PRO A 40 1.67 -15.84 22.30
CA PRO A 40 1.77 -14.51 21.72
C PRO A 40 2.35 -13.49 22.69
N LEU A 41 2.86 -12.37 22.16
CA LEU A 41 3.25 -11.24 22.99
C LEU A 41 2.05 -10.67 23.76
N SER A 42 2.28 -10.26 25.01
CA SER A 42 1.29 -9.49 25.76
C SER A 42 1.03 -8.13 25.12
N ASP A 43 -0.14 -7.53 25.38
CA ASP A 43 -0.49 -6.22 24.83
C ASP A 43 0.52 -5.12 25.24
N THR A 44 1.05 -5.21 26.46
CA THR A 44 2.13 -4.33 26.94
C THR A 44 3.40 -4.46 26.09
N ALA A 45 3.78 -5.69 25.72
CA ALA A 45 4.94 -5.91 24.87
C ALA A 45 4.71 -5.43 23.44
N VAL A 46 3.52 -5.65 22.87
CA VAL A 46 3.13 -5.08 21.56
C VAL A 46 3.21 -3.56 21.59
N SER A 47 2.70 -2.93 22.65
CA SER A 47 2.77 -1.48 22.86
C SER A 47 4.20 -0.96 22.93
N ALA A 48 5.08 -1.65 23.65
CA ALA A 48 6.48 -1.27 23.81
C ALA A 48 7.28 -1.40 22.50
N LEU A 49 6.99 -2.42 21.69
CA LEU A 49 7.76 -2.72 20.48
C LEU A 49 7.26 -1.98 19.23
N PHE A 50 5.95 -1.76 19.11
CA PHE A 50 5.33 -1.26 17.87
C PHE A 50 4.49 0.01 18.05
N GLY A 51 4.24 0.42 19.30
CA GLY A 51 3.46 1.59 19.66
C GLY A 51 2.08 1.27 20.25
N LYS A 52 1.49 2.26 20.91
CA LYS A 52 0.18 2.11 21.60
C LYS A 52 -0.99 2.24 20.62
N GLY A 53 -2.05 1.46 20.85
CA GLY A 53 -3.30 1.52 20.07
C GLY A 53 -3.06 1.41 18.56
N ASP A 54 -3.61 2.36 17.81
CA ASP A 54 -3.48 2.44 16.34
C ASP A 54 -2.07 2.69 15.84
N ILE A 55 -1.14 3.17 16.68
CA ILE A 55 0.26 3.33 16.26
C ILE A 55 0.85 1.97 15.85
N ALA A 56 0.58 0.91 16.61
CA ALA A 56 1.01 -0.44 16.25
C ALA A 56 0.40 -0.90 14.93
N ARG A 57 -0.90 -0.65 14.72
CA ARG A 57 -1.60 -1.00 13.47
C ARG A 57 -0.98 -0.26 12.28
N ARG A 58 -0.72 1.04 12.40
CA ARG A 58 -0.05 1.84 11.38
C ARG A 58 1.36 1.36 11.10
N THR A 59 2.10 0.94 12.12
CA THR A 59 3.44 0.33 11.98
C THR A 59 3.36 -0.94 11.12
N LEU A 60 2.39 -1.82 11.38
CA LEU A 60 2.16 -3.03 10.58
C LEU A 60 1.74 -2.70 9.15
N ILE A 61 0.81 -1.77 8.96
CA ILE A 61 0.35 -1.35 7.63
C ILE A 61 1.53 -0.81 6.80
N ARG A 62 2.37 0.06 7.37
CA ARG A 62 3.57 0.59 6.69
C ARG A 62 4.55 -0.53 6.32
N ALA A 63 4.79 -1.48 7.22
CA ALA A 63 5.66 -2.62 6.95
C ALA A 63 5.14 -3.53 5.83
N TRP A 64 3.81 -3.69 5.74
CA TRP A 64 3.16 -4.41 4.67
C TRP A 64 3.27 -3.67 3.33
N LEU A 65 3.05 -2.36 3.30
CA LEU A 65 3.27 -1.52 2.11
C LEU A 65 4.72 -1.59 1.61
N ASP A 66 5.69 -1.54 2.54
CA ASP A 66 7.11 -1.73 2.23
C ASP A 66 7.39 -3.12 1.65
N SER A 67 6.66 -4.15 2.11
CA SER A 67 6.79 -5.50 1.58
C SER A 67 6.24 -5.61 0.16
N GLY A 68 5.16 -4.91 -0.15
CA GLY A 68 4.64 -4.81 -1.52
C GLY A 68 5.62 -4.13 -2.47
N ILE A 69 6.33 -3.09 -2.01
CA ILE A 69 7.41 -2.45 -2.78
C ILE A 69 8.56 -3.43 -3.04
N ARG A 70 9.01 -4.17 -2.01
CA ARG A 70 10.05 -5.19 -2.20
C ARG A 70 9.61 -6.30 -3.15
N HIS A 71 8.33 -6.69 -3.11
CA HIS A 71 7.78 -7.68 -4.03
C HIS A 71 7.85 -7.19 -5.48
N MET A 72 7.39 -5.98 -5.78
CA MET A 72 7.48 -5.46 -7.15
C MET A 72 8.93 -5.25 -7.63
N GLN A 73 9.85 -4.89 -6.73
CA GLN A 73 11.28 -4.77 -7.04
C GLN A 73 11.95 -6.12 -7.31
N SER A 74 11.36 -7.23 -6.86
CA SER A 74 11.84 -8.58 -7.16
C SER A 74 11.38 -9.10 -8.54
N SER A 75 10.76 -8.24 -9.35
CA SER A 75 10.41 -8.55 -10.74
C SER A 75 11.64 -9.01 -11.54
N PRO A 76 11.47 -9.89 -12.55
CA PRO A 76 12.59 -10.38 -13.36
C PRO A 76 13.39 -9.24 -14.03
N PRO A 77 14.70 -9.43 -14.27
CA PRO A 77 15.49 -8.49 -15.05
C PRO A 77 14.85 -8.21 -16.42
N GLY A 78 14.77 -6.94 -16.81
CA GLY A 78 14.12 -6.51 -18.05
C GLY A 78 12.59 -6.40 -17.96
N ALA A 79 11.99 -6.53 -16.77
CA ALA A 79 10.57 -6.26 -16.58
C ALA A 79 10.22 -4.83 -17.02
N THR A 80 9.10 -4.72 -17.73
CA THR A 80 8.50 -3.44 -18.12
C THR A 80 7.84 -2.77 -16.91
N LEU A 81 7.64 -1.47 -16.99
CA LEU A 81 6.97 -0.69 -15.95
C LEU A 81 5.55 -1.20 -15.64
N LYS A 82 4.81 -1.60 -16.69
CA LYS A 82 3.50 -2.24 -16.60
C LYS A 82 3.57 -3.51 -15.76
N GLN A 83 4.56 -4.39 -16.02
CA GLN A 83 4.75 -5.62 -15.25
C GLN A 83 5.10 -5.36 -13.77
N VAL A 84 5.97 -4.37 -13.51
CA VAL A 84 6.34 -4.00 -12.13
C VAL A 84 5.11 -3.50 -11.35
N LEU A 85 4.29 -2.62 -11.93
CA LEU A 85 3.07 -2.14 -11.26
C LEU A 85 2.00 -3.25 -11.12
N ARG A 86 1.91 -4.19 -12.07
CA ARG A 86 1.04 -5.37 -11.93
C ARG A 86 1.45 -6.22 -10.73
N ALA A 87 2.74 -6.51 -10.57
CA ALA A 87 3.25 -7.26 -9.41
C ALA A 87 2.95 -6.55 -8.08
N ARG A 88 2.92 -5.21 -8.08
CA ARG A 88 2.49 -4.45 -6.92
C ARG A 88 0.98 -4.60 -6.66
N LEU A 89 0.13 -4.53 -7.68
CA LEU A 89 -1.31 -4.77 -7.51
C LEU A 89 -1.61 -6.21 -7.08
N GLU A 90 -0.91 -7.20 -7.62
CA GLU A 90 -1.04 -8.61 -7.25
C GLU A 90 -0.80 -8.83 -5.75
N PHE A 91 0.17 -8.11 -5.17
CA PHE A 91 0.45 -8.17 -3.74
C PHE A 91 -0.76 -7.76 -2.85
N ASN A 92 -1.70 -6.98 -3.38
CA ASN A 92 -2.90 -6.58 -2.64
C ASN A 92 -3.93 -7.72 -2.54
N GLU A 93 -3.96 -8.64 -3.51
CA GLU A 93 -5.04 -9.63 -3.69
C GLU A 93 -5.41 -10.41 -2.42
N PRO A 94 -4.46 -10.94 -1.63
CA PRO A 94 -4.80 -11.73 -0.45
C PRO A 94 -5.52 -10.95 0.65
N VAL A 95 -5.44 -9.62 0.63
CA VAL A 95 -5.93 -8.74 1.71
C VAL A 95 -6.80 -7.60 1.20
N LEU A 96 -7.30 -7.67 -0.04
CA LEU A 96 -8.10 -6.59 -0.66
C LEU A 96 -9.25 -6.09 0.23
N HIS A 97 -9.96 -7.03 0.87
CA HIS A 97 -11.08 -6.73 1.77
C HIS A 97 -10.68 -5.94 3.04
N LEU A 98 -9.39 -5.94 3.41
CA LEU A 98 -8.85 -5.26 4.59
C LEU A 98 -8.25 -3.89 4.25
N LEU A 99 -7.93 -3.64 2.98
CA LEU A 99 -7.25 -2.41 2.54
C LEU A 99 -8.06 -1.13 2.77
N PRO A 100 -9.40 -1.09 2.58
CA PRO A 100 -10.18 0.12 2.88
C PRO A 100 -10.01 0.57 4.33
N GLU A 101 -10.07 -0.36 5.28
CA GLU A 101 -9.87 -0.07 6.70
C GLU A 101 -8.41 0.31 7.01
N ALA A 102 -7.45 -0.36 6.37
CA ALA A 102 -6.03 -0.03 6.52
C ALA A 102 -5.71 1.39 6.05
N PHE A 103 -6.21 1.79 4.88
CA PHE A 103 -6.03 3.14 4.36
C PHE A 103 -6.77 4.18 5.19
N ALA A 104 -7.98 3.89 5.65
CA ALA A 104 -8.68 4.75 6.61
C ALA A 104 -7.86 4.92 7.89
N THR A 105 -7.28 3.83 8.41
CA THR A 105 -6.39 3.87 9.59
C THR A 105 -5.19 4.77 9.33
N LEU A 106 -4.55 4.71 8.16
CA LEU A 106 -3.44 5.61 7.83
C LEU A 106 -3.88 7.08 7.71
N ALA A 107 -5.01 7.34 7.06
CA ALA A 107 -5.54 8.68 6.83
C ALA A 107 -6.14 9.32 8.10
N SER A 108 -6.49 8.52 9.11
CA SER A 108 -7.03 9.04 10.35
C SER A 108 -6.01 9.94 11.08
N PRO A 109 -6.43 11.10 11.59
CA PRO A 109 -5.59 12.03 12.32
C PRO A 109 -5.09 11.42 13.63
N THR A 110 -3.82 11.63 13.99
CA THR A 110 -3.25 11.13 15.25
C THR A 110 -3.54 12.06 16.45
N ASN A 111 -3.82 13.33 16.19
CA ASN A 111 -3.88 14.38 17.22
C ASN A 111 -5.28 15.02 17.39
N GLY A 112 -6.36 14.30 17.09
CA GLY A 112 -7.74 14.74 17.41
C GLY A 112 -8.34 15.83 16.51
N ILE A 113 -7.60 16.34 15.52
CA ILE A 113 -8.14 17.25 14.50
C ILE A 113 -8.96 16.41 13.51
N THR A 114 -10.27 16.62 13.40
CA THR A 114 -11.22 15.73 12.69
C THR A 114 -11.06 15.63 11.17
N LEU A 115 -10.03 16.21 10.57
CA LEU A 115 -9.79 16.17 9.13
C LEU A 115 -8.88 15.00 8.75
N LEU A 116 -9.25 14.28 7.69
CA LEU A 116 -8.44 13.22 7.10
C LEU A 116 -7.09 13.77 6.63
N ASP A 117 -6.01 13.03 6.88
CA ASP A 117 -4.65 13.34 6.44
C ASP A 117 -4.37 12.65 5.09
N PRO A 118 -4.21 13.39 3.98
CA PRO A 118 -3.91 12.81 2.67
C PRO A 118 -2.44 12.41 2.51
N ARG A 119 -1.54 12.87 3.38
CA ARG A 119 -0.09 12.68 3.22
C ARG A 119 0.32 11.20 3.14
N PRO A 120 -0.22 10.27 3.96
CA PRO A 120 0.13 8.85 3.87
C PRO A 120 -0.22 8.24 2.51
N ALA A 121 -1.38 8.61 1.94
CA ALA A 121 -1.80 8.12 0.63
C ALA A 121 -0.93 8.67 -0.49
N LEU A 122 -0.64 9.97 -0.47
CA LEU A 122 0.28 10.59 -1.44
C LEU A 122 1.67 9.98 -1.37
N HIS A 123 2.21 9.80 -0.16
CA HIS A 123 3.51 9.17 0.04
C HIS A 123 3.54 7.72 -0.50
N HIS A 124 2.49 6.94 -0.27
CA HIS A 124 2.37 5.57 -0.79
C HIS A 124 2.48 5.53 -2.32
N VAL A 125 1.67 6.32 -3.02
CA VAL A 125 1.60 6.26 -4.50
C VAL A 125 2.82 6.89 -5.18
N VAL A 126 3.37 7.97 -4.61
CA VAL A 126 4.60 8.60 -5.12
C VAL A 126 5.79 7.65 -4.96
N ARG A 127 5.88 6.96 -3.82
CA ARG A 127 6.96 6.00 -3.58
C ARG A 127 6.86 4.80 -4.51
N ILE A 128 5.67 4.28 -4.77
CA ILE A 128 5.48 3.20 -5.75
C ILE A 128 5.93 3.65 -7.15
N ALA A 129 5.55 4.86 -7.57
CA ALA A 129 5.97 5.39 -8.86
C ALA A 129 7.51 5.52 -8.95
N ASP A 130 8.16 6.04 -7.91
CA ASP A 130 9.62 6.18 -7.88
C ASP A 130 10.33 4.82 -7.91
N GLU A 131 9.89 3.89 -7.07
CA GLU A 131 10.49 2.57 -6.96
C GLU A 131 10.23 1.70 -8.20
N ALA A 132 9.10 1.92 -8.89
CA ALA A 132 8.82 1.24 -10.16
C ALA A 132 9.77 1.73 -11.26
N CYS A 133 10.04 3.04 -11.33
CA CYS A 133 11.06 3.59 -12.23
C CYS A 133 12.45 3.02 -11.92
N ASN A 134 12.81 2.93 -10.63
CA ASN A 134 14.11 2.39 -10.22
C ASN A 134 14.27 0.90 -10.54
N ALA A 135 13.18 0.12 -10.47
CA ALA A 135 13.19 -1.31 -10.76
C ALA A 135 13.33 -1.62 -12.27
N THR A 136 12.98 -0.68 -13.15
CA THR A 136 13.05 -0.87 -14.60
C THR A 136 14.41 -0.44 -15.17
N THR A 137 15.07 -1.30 -15.97
CA THR A 137 16.41 -1.05 -16.55
C THR A 137 16.35 -0.43 -17.96
N ASP A 138 15.20 0.10 -18.39
CA ASP A 138 15.05 0.59 -19.76
C ASP A 138 15.71 1.98 -19.93
N ALA A 139 16.91 1.97 -20.52
CA ALA A 139 17.72 3.16 -20.76
C ALA A 139 17.07 4.16 -21.74
N SER A 140 16.10 3.72 -22.56
CA SER A 140 15.43 4.58 -23.55
C SER A 140 14.40 5.54 -22.93
N LEU A 141 14.01 5.31 -21.67
CA LEU A 141 13.02 6.10 -20.94
C LEU A 141 13.62 7.22 -20.08
N GLN A 142 14.95 7.34 -19.97
CA GLN A 142 15.60 8.22 -18.98
C GLN A 142 15.50 9.74 -19.24
N LEU A 143 15.09 10.22 -20.41
CA LEU A 143 15.05 11.67 -20.72
C LEU A 143 13.65 12.32 -20.77
N ALA A 144 12.55 11.57 -20.79
CA ALA A 144 11.18 12.11 -20.81
C ALA A 144 10.42 11.99 -19.47
N TRP A 145 11.10 11.56 -18.40
CA TRP A 145 10.49 10.86 -17.26
C TRP A 145 10.14 11.69 -16.01
N TYR A 146 10.59 12.94 -15.89
CA TYR A 146 10.19 13.75 -14.73
C TYR A 146 8.70 14.14 -14.76
N ALA A 147 8.09 14.17 -15.96
CA ALA A 147 6.64 14.22 -16.12
C ALA A 147 5.95 12.86 -15.85
N SER A 148 6.68 11.73 -15.88
CA SER A 148 6.09 10.38 -15.78
C SER A 148 5.76 9.95 -14.36
N ARG A 149 6.50 10.37 -13.33
CA ARG A 149 6.21 9.94 -11.93
C ARG A 149 4.82 10.34 -11.45
N GLY A 150 4.37 11.55 -11.83
CA GLY A 150 3.01 12.00 -11.54
C GLY A 150 1.96 11.15 -12.25
N SER A 151 2.14 10.91 -13.55
CA SER A 151 1.26 10.03 -14.33
C SER A 151 1.26 8.60 -13.83
N LEU A 152 2.40 8.04 -13.43
CA LEU A 152 2.51 6.70 -12.88
C LEU A 152 1.84 6.57 -11.52
N ALA A 153 2.03 7.56 -10.65
CA ALA A 153 1.31 7.63 -9.39
C ALA A 153 -0.21 7.71 -9.64
N ALA A 154 -0.66 8.50 -10.63
CA ALA A 154 -2.07 8.60 -11.01
C ALA A 154 -2.62 7.26 -11.56
N ILE A 155 -1.92 6.64 -12.52
CA ILE A 155 -2.28 5.33 -13.10
C ILE A 155 -2.38 4.28 -11.99
N TYR A 156 -1.37 4.18 -11.14
CA TYR A 156 -1.36 3.21 -10.05
C TYR A 156 -2.50 3.46 -9.06
N THR A 157 -2.72 4.72 -8.66
CA THR A 157 -3.81 5.04 -7.73
C THR A 157 -5.18 4.70 -8.30
N ALA A 158 -5.43 5.07 -9.56
CA ALA A 158 -6.70 4.75 -10.24
C ALA A 158 -6.90 3.24 -10.32
N SER A 159 -5.83 2.49 -10.62
CA SER A 159 -5.85 1.04 -10.72
C SER A 159 -6.04 0.36 -9.36
N GLU A 160 -5.38 0.83 -8.31
CA GLU A 160 -5.56 0.31 -6.94
C GLU A 160 -6.98 0.60 -6.44
N LEU A 161 -7.51 1.80 -6.70
CA LEU A 161 -8.89 2.11 -6.34
C LEU A 161 -9.89 1.24 -7.12
N HIS A 162 -9.68 1.06 -8.42
CA HIS A 162 -10.49 0.17 -9.24
C HIS A 162 -10.38 -1.28 -8.75
N GLN A 163 -9.21 -1.73 -8.32
CA GLN A 163 -8.99 -3.06 -7.75
C GLN A 163 -9.82 -3.28 -6.47
N LEU A 164 -10.01 -2.25 -5.64
CA LEU A 164 -10.86 -2.36 -4.44
C LEU A 164 -12.34 -2.54 -4.76
N THR A 165 -12.82 -2.01 -5.90
CA THR A 165 -14.24 -2.07 -6.30
C THR A 165 -14.55 -3.15 -7.33
N SER A 166 -13.58 -3.51 -8.16
CA SER A 166 -13.71 -4.41 -9.30
C SER A 166 -12.40 -5.20 -9.50
N PRO A 167 -12.08 -6.15 -8.60
CA PRO A 167 -10.78 -6.84 -8.58
C PRO A 167 -10.46 -7.57 -9.88
N THR A 168 -11.46 -8.18 -10.53
CA THR A 168 -11.29 -9.03 -11.71
C THR A 168 -10.87 -8.28 -12.96
N THR A 169 -11.09 -6.96 -13.02
CA THR A 169 -10.79 -6.13 -14.20
C THR A 169 -9.68 -5.11 -13.96
N ALA A 170 -9.01 -5.18 -12.80
CA ALA A 170 -8.00 -4.20 -12.39
C ALA A 170 -6.79 -4.14 -13.33
N TYR A 171 -6.32 -5.30 -13.80
CA TYR A 171 -5.17 -5.37 -14.70
C TYR A 171 -5.48 -4.81 -16.09
N ASP A 172 -6.63 -5.14 -16.66
CA ASP A 172 -7.08 -4.62 -17.94
C ASP A 172 -7.34 -3.11 -17.87
N PHE A 173 -7.90 -2.64 -16.74
CA PHE A 173 -8.09 -1.22 -16.50
C PHE A 173 -6.75 -0.49 -16.46
N MET A 174 -5.76 -0.99 -15.70
CA MET A 174 -4.42 -0.39 -15.65
C MET A 174 -3.77 -0.34 -17.04
N ASP A 175 -3.90 -1.41 -17.81
CA ASP A 175 -3.38 -1.48 -19.17
C ASP A 175 -4.00 -0.42 -20.08
N SER A 176 -5.32 -0.24 -20.00
CA SER A 176 -6.02 0.79 -20.76
C SER A 176 -5.54 2.21 -20.42
N LEU A 177 -5.15 2.45 -19.16
CA LEU A 177 -4.57 3.73 -18.72
C LEU A 177 -3.16 3.95 -19.25
N PHE A 178 -2.34 2.89 -19.32
CA PHE A 178 -1.02 2.96 -19.97
C PHE A 178 -1.15 3.25 -21.47
N ASP A 179 -2.06 2.55 -22.15
CA ASP A 179 -2.27 2.70 -23.58
C ASP A 179 -2.85 4.10 -23.89
N GLY A 180 -3.80 4.58 -23.07
CA GLY A 180 -4.38 5.92 -23.16
C GLY A 180 -3.40 7.05 -22.83
N SER A 181 -2.56 6.91 -21.80
CA SER A 181 -1.56 7.93 -21.40
C SER A 181 -0.41 8.05 -22.40
N SER A 182 -0.05 6.96 -23.08
CA SER A 182 0.91 7.00 -24.20
C SER A 182 0.40 7.84 -25.38
N SER A 183 -0.93 7.93 -25.54
CA SER A 183 -1.64 8.78 -26.51
C SER A 183 -1.84 10.23 -26.00
N LEU A 184 -2.03 10.40 -24.69
CA LEU A 184 -2.28 11.68 -24.00
C LEU A 184 -1.01 12.36 -23.47
N LYS A 185 0.00 12.52 -24.32
CA LYS A 185 1.28 13.15 -23.96
C LYS A 185 1.23 14.67 -23.70
N SER A 186 0.06 15.28 -23.46
CA SER A 186 -0.06 16.75 -23.38
C SER A 186 -1.25 17.35 -22.61
N SER A 187 -1.65 16.85 -21.43
CA SER A 187 -2.58 17.63 -20.58
C SER A 187 -2.33 17.42 -19.08
N LEU A 188 -1.58 18.34 -18.49
CA LEU A 188 -1.28 18.43 -17.06
C LEU A 188 -2.45 19.04 -16.25
N ASP A 189 -3.70 18.73 -16.60
CA ASP A 189 -4.89 19.26 -15.91
C ASP A 189 -5.60 18.22 -15.01
N GLU A 190 -5.15 16.96 -14.99
CA GLU A 190 -5.81 15.86 -14.28
C GLU A 190 -5.47 15.72 -12.78
N VAL A 191 -4.66 16.61 -12.21
CA VAL A 191 -4.40 16.61 -10.75
C VAL A 191 -5.65 17.05 -9.95
N SER A 192 -6.55 17.81 -10.57
CA SER A 192 -7.82 18.28 -9.98
C SER A 192 -8.86 17.15 -9.86
N LEU A 193 -8.97 16.29 -10.88
CA LEU A 193 -9.88 15.14 -10.90
C LEU A 193 -9.49 14.12 -9.81
N PHE A 194 -8.20 13.89 -9.64
CA PHE A 194 -7.60 12.96 -8.67
C PHE A 194 -8.03 13.22 -7.21
N SER A 195 -8.05 14.49 -6.78
CA SER A 195 -8.47 14.87 -5.43
C SER A 195 -9.95 14.57 -5.19
N SER A 196 -10.81 14.85 -6.18
CA SER A 196 -12.26 14.71 -6.03
C SER A 196 -12.72 13.24 -5.92
N TYR A 197 -12.06 12.31 -6.62
CA TYR A 197 -12.35 10.88 -6.53
C TYR A 197 -11.83 10.26 -5.24
N PHE A 198 -10.64 10.64 -4.79
CA PHE A 198 -10.08 10.18 -3.53
C PHE A 198 -10.96 10.61 -2.33
N VAL A 199 -11.42 11.86 -2.31
CA VAL A 199 -12.34 12.38 -1.27
C VAL A 199 -13.69 11.66 -1.31
N LYS A 200 -14.23 11.37 -2.50
CA LYS A 200 -15.50 10.64 -2.64
C LYS A 200 -15.38 9.18 -2.20
N SER A 201 -14.28 8.49 -2.51
CA SER A 201 -14.04 7.11 -2.04
C SER A 201 -13.84 7.03 -0.54
N CYS A 202 -13.07 7.95 0.07
CA CYS A 202 -12.97 8.01 1.52
C CYS A 202 -14.31 8.33 2.19
N LYS A 203 -15.14 9.20 1.59
CA LYS A 203 -16.50 9.49 2.06
C LYS A 203 -17.44 8.28 1.96
N GLY A 204 -17.31 7.47 0.90
CA GLY A 204 -18.07 6.23 0.74
C GLY A 204 -17.69 5.17 1.76
N ILE A 205 -16.39 4.96 1.98
CA ILE A 205 -15.86 4.00 2.96
C ILE A 205 -16.19 4.41 4.39
N ALA A 206 -16.14 5.70 4.73
CA ALA A 206 -16.55 6.21 6.06
C ALA A 206 -18.07 6.04 6.32
N ARG A 207 -18.89 6.16 5.28
CA ARG A 207 -20.35 5.95 5.38
C ARG A 207 -20.72 4.47 5.48
N SER A 208 -19.94 3.56 4.89
CA SER A 208 -20.17 2.11 4.97
C SER A 208 -19.61 1.45 6.22
N SER A 209 -18.74 2.13 6.99
CA SER A 209 -18.13 1.64 8.24
C SER A 209 -18.87 2.09 9.51
N GLY A 210 -20.05 2.71 9.39
CA GLY A 210 -20.96 2.97 10.51
C GLY A 210 -20.50 4.07 11.48
N VAL A 211 -19.65 5.01 11.04
CA VAL A 211 -19.22 6.17 11.86
C VAL A 211 -20.22 7.34 11.79
N PHE A 212 -21.38 7.15 11.15
CA PHE A 212 -22.55 8.03 11.24
C PHE A 212 -23.84 7.22 11.21
#